data_AF-A0A7L4TTG9-F1
#
_entry.id   AF-A0A7L4TTG9-F1
#
_cell.length_a   1.000
_cell.length_b   1.000
_cell.length_c   1.000
_cell.angle_alpha   90.00
_cell.angle_beta   90.00
_cell.angle_gamma   90.00
#
_symmetry.space_group_name_H-M   'P 1'
#
loop_
_entity.id
_entity.type
_entity.pdbx_description
1 polymer ?
#
loop_
_entity_poly.entity_id
_entity_poly.type
_entity_poly.pdbx_seq_one_letter_code
_entity_poly.pdbx_strand_id
1 'polypeptide(L)'
;EETSQLFFADDTYLGELPTELERHQVSLDQMSDHVKNAVIATEDEHFFEHEGIVPKAILRATFQEVANSSVQTGGSTLTQQLIKQQVLSSEVSFDRKATEILLAMRLEHFLEKEEILEAYLNVVPFGRNASGRQVAGVQAAS
;
A
#
# COMPACT_ATOMS: atom_id res chain seq x y z
N GLU A 1 -1.51 12.73 18.49
CA GLU A 1 -0.30 12.66 19.34
C GLU A 1 0.43 13.99 19.19
N GLU A 2 0.82 14.63 20.29
CA GLU A 2 1.49 15.94 20.28
C GLU A 2 3.01 15.76 20.13
N THR A 3 3.65 16.55 19.27
CA THR A 3 5.09 16.48 19.03
C THR A 3 5.88 17.12 20.18
N SER A 4 6.92 16.43 20.64
CA SER A 4 7.81 16.95 21.68
C SER A 4 8.78 17.98 21.09
N GLN A 5 8.76 19.20 21.62
CA GLN A 5 9.63 20.30 21.21
C GLN A 5 10.93 20.33 22.03
N LEU A 6 12.06 20.64 21.39
CA LEU A 6 13.36 20.82 22.03
C LEU A 6 13.73 22.29 22.14
N PHE A 7 14.30 22.63 23.30
CA PHE A 7 14.83 23.95 23.60
C PHE A 7 16.24 23.81 24.20
N PHE A 8 17.11 24.77 23.94
CA PHE A 8 18.37 24.93 24.68
C PHE A 8 18.08 25.39 26.13
N ALA A 9 19.09 25.32 27.01
CA ALA A 9 18.96 25.78 28.39
C ALA A 9 18.64 27.28 28.55
N ASP A 10 18.73 28.04 27.45
CA ASP A 10 18.34 29.46 27.34
C ASP A 10 16.97 29.66 26.68
N ASP A 11 16.15 28.61 26.60
CA ASP A 11 14.82 28.58 25.96
C ASP A 11 14.83 28.88 24.45
N THR A 12 15.98 28.80 23.79
CA THR A 12 16.04 28.90 22.32
C THR A 12 15.50 27.63 21.67
N TYR A 13 14.47 27.77 20.82
CA TYR A 13 13.87 26.66 20.09
C TYR A 13 14.87 26.01 19.12
N LEU A 14 15.02 24.69 19.25
CA LEU A 14 15.96 23.88 18.47
C LEU A 14 15.28 23.10 17.33
N GLY A 15 14.00 22.82 17.48
CA GLY A 15 13.24 21.95 16.59
C GLY A 15 12.36 20.98 17.36
N GLU A 16 11.59 20.19 16.63
CA GLU A 16 10.84 19.06 17.15
C GLU A 16 11.73 17.81 17.21
N LEU A 17 11.59 16.98 18.24
CA LEU A 17 12.15 15.64 18.22
C LEU A 17 11.48 14.88 17.08
N PRO A 18 12.22 14.35 16.09
CA PRO A 18 11.65 13.46 15.11
C PRO A 18 11.10 12.26 15.89
N THR A 19 9.79 12.12 15.97
CA THR A 19 9.20 10.84 16.30
C THR A 19 9.60 9.86 15.20
N GLU A 20 9.74 8.59 15.54
CA GLU A 20 10.26 7.56 14.63
C GLU A 20 9.42 7.38 13.34
N LEU A 21 8.28 8.07 13.25
CA LEU A 21 7.30 8.01 12.18
C LEU A 21 6.77 9.41 11.81
N GLU A 22 7.58 10.24 11.14
CA GLU A 22 7.01 11.32 10.31
C GLU A 22 6.26 10.67 9.13
N ARG A 23 4.94 10.51 9.26
CA ARG A 23 4.05 10.10 8.18
C ARG A 23 3.43 11.34 7.56
N HIS A 24 4.00 11.83 6.48
CA HIS A 24 3.33 12.83 5.65
C HIS A 24 2.32 12.11 4.75
N GLN A 25 1.07 12.03 5.23
CA GLN A 25 -0.03 11.51 4.43
C GLN A 25 -0.51 12.61 3.49
N VAL A 26 -0.59 12.29 2.20
CA VAL A 26 -1.13 13.19 1.17
C VAL A 26 -2.54 12.73 0.85
N SER A 27 -3.47 13.67 0.78
CA SER A 27 -4.84 13.35 0.38
C SER A 27 -4.90 13.04 -1.12
N LEU A 28 -5.81 12.18 -1.54
CA LEU A 28 -5.86 11.66 -2.91
C LEU A 28 -6.06 12.76 -3.98
N ASP A 29 -6.74 13.84 -3.61
CA ASP A 29 -6.96 15.03 -4.45
C ASP A 29 -5.67 15.84 -4.67
N GLN A 30 -4.71 15.76 -3.75
CA GLN A 30 -3.39 16.39 -3.88
C GLN A 30 -2.41 15.52 -4.68
N MET A 31 -2.75 14.24 -4.92
CA MET A 31 -1.93 13.34 -5.73
C MET A 31 -2.19 13.52 -7.23
N SER A 32 -1.12 13.45 -8.03
CA SER A 32 -1.22 13.54 -9.49
C SER A 32 -2.12 12.44 -10.07
N ASP A 33 -3.06 12.82 -10.94
CA ASP A 33 -3.90 11.88 -11.70
C ASP A 33 -3.07 10.90 -12.53
N HIS A 34 -1.89 11.31 -13.00
CA HIS A 34 -0.99 10.42 -13.72
C HIS A 34 -0.50 9.27 -12.84
N VAL A 35 -0.19 9.53 -11.57
CA VAL A 35 0.26 8.49 -10.62
C VAL A 35 -0.90 7.55 -10.30
N LYS A 36 -2.08 8.11 -9.99
CA LYS A 36 -3.30 7.32 -9.72
C LYS A 36 -3.62 6.39 -10.89
N ASN A 37 -3.67 6.93 -12.11
CA ASN A 37 -3.98 6.16 -13.31
C ASN A 37 -2.89 5.14 -13.67
N ALA A 38 -1.61 5.49 -13.51
CA ALA A 38 -0.51 4.57 -13.81
C ALA A 38 -0.50 3.36 -12.85
N VAL A 39 -0.73 3.60 -11.56
CA VAL A 39 -0.80 2.52 -10.55
C VAL A 39 -1.99 1.61 -10.84
N ILE A 40 -3.18 2.18 -11.04
CA ILE A 40 -4.38 1.38 -11.37
C ILE A 40 -4.16 0.58 -12.65
N ALA A 41 -3.73 1.22 -13.74
CA ALA A 41 -3.57 0.52 -15.02
C ALA A 41 -2.50 -0.58 -15.00
N THR A 42 -1.49 -0.47 -14.13
CA THR A 42 -0.38 -1.44 -14.08
C THR A 42 -0.63 -2.57 -13.08
N GLU A 43 -1.19 -2.24 -11.90
CA GLU A 43 -1.34 -3.17 -10.79
C GLU A 43 -2.73 -3.79 -10.70
N ASP A 44 -3.78 -3.05 -11.08
CA ASP A 44 -5.18 -3.46 -10.89
C ASP A 44 -6.13 -2.69 -11.81
N GLU A 45 -6.10 -3.03 -13.11
CA GLU A 45 -6.84 -2.29 -14.15
C GLU A 45 -8.36 -2.22 -13.94
N HIS A 46 -8.93 -3.13 -13.16
CA HIS A 46 -10.36 -3.20 -12.85
C HIS A 46 -10.65 -2.79 -11.40
N PHE A 47 -9.76 -1.98 -10.79
CA PHE A 47 -9.82 -1.61 -9.38
C PHE A 47 -11.20 -1.12 -8.93
N PHE A 48 -11.86 -0.29 -9.73
CA PHE A 48 -13.18 0.27 -9.40
C PHE A 48 -14.35 -0.70 -9.62
N GLU A 49 -14.13 -1.87 -10.23
CA GLU A 49 -15.18 -2.81 -10.60
C GLU A 49 -15.34 -3.97 -9.60
N HIS A 50 -14.26 -4.36 -8.92
CA HIS A 50 -14.27 -5.52 -8.04
C HIS A 50 -14.45 -5.14 -6.56
N GLU A 51 -14.75 -6.11 -5.70
CA GLU A 51 -14.92 -5.91 -4.24
C GLU A 51 -13.75 -6.58 -3.49
N GLY A 52 -12.55 -6.00 -3.61
CA GLY A 52 -11.33 -6.50 -2.96
C GLY A 52 -10.65 -7.69 -3.62
N ILE A 53 -11.32 -8.50 -4.43
CA ILE A 53 -10.71 -9.64 -5.14
C ILE A 53 -11.23 -9.79 -6.56
N VAL A 54 -10.40 -10.39 -7.42
CA VAL A 54 -10.82 -10.85 -8.75
C VAL A 54 -10.79 -12.39 -8.76
N PRO A 55 -11.93 -13.09 -8.55
CA PRO A 55 -11.94 -14.55 -8.41
C PRO A 55 -11.33 -15.29 -9.60
N LYS A 56 -11.57 -14.80 -10.83
CA LYS A 56 -10.97 -15.36 -12.05
C LYS A 56 -9.44 -15.26 -12.03
N ALA A 57 -8.89 -14.16 -11.55
CA ALA A 57 -7.45 -13.96 -11.46
C ALA A 57 -6.81 -14.86 -10.41
N ILE A 58 -7.48 -15.04 -9.25
CA ILE A 58 -7.06 -15.96 -8.19
C ILE A 58 -7.02 -17.40 -8.73
N LEU A 59 -8.10 -17.88 -9.34
CA LEU A 59 -8.15 -19.24 -9.89
C LEU A 59 -7.10 -19.47 -10.98
N ARG A 60 -6.92 -18.50 -11.88
CA ARG A 60 -5.89 -18.54 -12.93
C ARG A 60 -4.49 -18.64 -12.32
N ALA A 61 -4.17 -17.80 -11.34
CA ALA A 61 -2.87 -17.80 -10.68
C ALA A 61 -2.62 -19.12 -9.93
N THR A 62 -3.61 -19.63 -9.20
CA THR A 62 -3.51 -20.94 -8.51
C THR A 62 -3.29 -22.08 -9.52
N PHE A 63 -3.98 -22.07 -10.66
CA PHE A 63 -3.79 -23.09 -11.69
C PHE A 63 -2.39 -23.00 -12.32
N GLN A 64 -1.89 -21.80 -12.63
CA GLN A 64 -0.55 -21.60 -13.17
C GLN A 64 0.55 -22.07 -12.21
N GLU A 65 0.37 -21.84 -10.90
CA GLU A 65 1.27 -22.33 -9.84
C GLU A 65 1.28 -23.87 -9.80
N VAL A 66 0.10 -24.51 -9.74
CA VAL A 66 -0.01 -25.98 -9.69
C VAL A 66 0.49 -26.63 -10.98
N ALA A 67 0.28 -25.99 -12.13
CA ALA A 67 0.74 -26.49 -13.43
C ALA A 67 2.23 -26.26 -13.70
N ASN A 68 2.98 -25.64 -12.78
CA ASN A 68 4.37 -25.22 -12.97
C ASN A 68 4.57 -24.40 -14.26
N SER A 69 3.61 -23.50 -14.55
CA SER A 69 3.67 -22.62 -15.72
C SER A 69 4.91 -21.73 -15.65
N SER A 70 5.61 -21.57 -16.78
CA SER A 70 6.73 -20.62 -16.91
C SER A 70 6.27 -19.16 -16.86
N VAL A 71 4.97 -18.92 -17.07
CA VAL A 71 4.32 -17.61 -16.95
C VAL A 71 3.45 -17.62 -15.71
N GLN A 72 3.82 -16.79 -14.73
CA GLN A 72 3.04 -16.52 -13.53
C GLN A 72 2.40 -15.13 -13.65
N THR A 73 1.07 -15.06 -13.65
CA THR A 73 0.37 -13.77 -13.61
C THR A 73 0.12 -13.33 -12.18
N GLY A 74 0.30 -12.03 -11.91
CA GLY A 74 -0.20 -11.40 -10.69
C GLY A 74 -1.72 -11.53 -10.62
N GLY A 75 -2.22 -12.09 -9.51
CA GLY A 75 -3.65 -12.25 -9.26
C GLY A 75 -4.13 -11.48 -8.02
N SER A 76 -3.32 -10.56 -7.49
CA SER A 76 -3.64 -9.80 -6.28
C SER A 76 -4.08 -8.38 -6.63
N THR A 77 -5.18 -7.92 -6.06
CA THR A 77 -5.70 -6.55 -6.19
C THR A 77 -4.91 -5.54 -5.34
N LEU A 78 -5.10 -4.25 -5.58
CA LEU A 78 -4.53 -3.18 -4.74
C LEU A 78 -4.96 -3.33 -3.27
N THR A 79 -6.22 -3.67 -3.02
CA THR A 79 -6.76 -3.92 -1.67
C THR A 79 -6.04 -5.07 -0.98
N GLN A 80 -5.80 -6.17 -1.70
CA GLN A 80 -5.02 -7.30 -1.19
C GLN A 80 -3.56 -6.92 -0.90
N GLN A 81 -2.96 -6.13 -1.78
CA GLN A 81 -1.60 -5.63 -1.58
C GLN A 81 -1.50 -4.71 -0.37
N LEU A 82 -2.49 -3.84 -0.14
CA LEU A 82 -2.57 -2.96 1.03
C LEU A 82 -2.62 -3.77 2.34
N ILE A 83 -3.51 -4.76 2.42
CA ILE A 83 -3.60 -5.67 3.58
C ILE A 83 -2.27 -6.41 3.81
N LYS A 84 -1.64 -6.90 2.74
CA LYS A 84 -0.34 -7.58 2.83
C LYS A 84 0.76 -6.66 3.38
N GLN A 85 0.75 -5.38 3.03
CA GLN A 85 1.77 -4.42 3.46
C GLN A 85 1.55 -3.91 4.90
N GLN A 86 0.30 -3.76 5.33
CA GLN A 86 -0.04 -3.12 6.61
C GLN A 86 -0.33 -4.10 7.76
N VAL A 87 -0.87 -5.27 7.45
CA VAL A 87 -1.48 -6.14 8.48
C VAL A 87 -0.77 -7.48 8.62
N LEU A 88 -0.29 -8.05 7.52
CA LEU A 88 0.24 -9.42 7.51
C LEU A 88 1.76 -9.46 7.53
N SER A 89 2.32 -10.50 8.15
CA SER A 89 3.76 -10.78 8.09
C SER A 89 4.19 -11.17 6.67
N SER A 90 5.49 -11.08 6.38
CA SER A 90 6.05 -11.43 5.06
C SER A 90 6.11 -12.94 4.76
N GLU A 91 5.57 -13.79 5.63
CA GLU A 91 5.65 -15.25 5.51
C GLU A 91 4.72 -15.78 4.40
N VAL A 92 5.24 -16.40 3.35
CA VAL A 92 4.40 -16.89 2.24
C VAL A 92 3.80 -18.26 2.58
N SER A 93 2.54 -18.28 3.03
CA SER A 93 1.75 -19.50 3.25
C SER A 93 0.34 -19.41 2.65
N PHE A 94 -0.29 -20.56 2.38
CA PHE A 94 -1.68 -20.63 1.91
C PHE A 94 -2.65 -20.00 2.92
N ASP A 95 -2.44 -20.24 4.22
CA ASP A 95 -3.26 -19.67 5.30
C ASP A 95 -3.14 -18.14 5.36
N ARG A 96 -1.93 -17.60 5.16
CA ARG A 96 -1.74 -16.15 5.04
C ARG A 96 -2.51 -15.61 3.83
N LYS A 97 -2.45 -16.27 2.67
CA LYS A 97 -3.15 -15.80 1.46
C LYS A 97 -4.68 -15.86 1.62
N ALA A 98 -5.20 -16.87 2.30
CA ALA A 98 -6.64 -16.94 2.64
C ALA A 98 -7.03 -15.79 3.57
N THR A 99 -6.22 -15.50 4.59
CA THR A 99 -6.43 -14.36 5.49
C THR A 99 -6.40 -13.02 4.75
N GLU A 100 -5.46 -12.85 3.83
CA GLU A 100 -5.34 -11.67 2.96
C GLU A 100 -6.62 -11.44 2.14
N ILE A 101 -7.18 -12.49 1.53
CA ILE A 101 -8.43 -12.44 0.77
C ILE A 101 -9.60 -11.99 1.66
N LEU A 102 -9.76 -12.61 2.83
CA LEU A 102 -10.86 -12.30 3.74
C LEU A 102 -10.78 -10.87 4.28
N LEU A 103 -9.57 -10.43 4.64
CA LEU A 103 -9.35 -9.06 5.13
C LEU A 103 -9.53 -8.03 4.01
N ALA A 104 -9.12 -8.31 2.78
CA ALA A 104 -9.33 -7.40 1.65
C ALA A 104 -10.82 -7.22 1.35
N MET A 105 -11.59 -8.31 1.29
CA MET A 105 -13.05 -8.23 1.13
C MET A 105 -13.72 -7.49 2.29
N ARG A 106 -13.22 -7.69 3.52
CA ARG A 106 -13.73 -6.97 4.69
C ARG A 106 -13.42 -5.47 4.60
N LEU A 107 -12.23 -5.10 4.17
CA LEU A 107 -11.82 -3.69 4.05
C LEU A 107 -12.73 -2.93 3.07
N GLU A 108 -13.07 -3.55 1.94
CA GLU A 108 -13.96 -3.00 0.91
C GLU A 108 -15.41 -2.85 1.36
N HIS A 109 -15.79 -3.46 2.49
CA HIS A 109 -17.09 -3.19 3.10
C HIS A 109 -17.07 -1.94 3.98
N PHE A 110 -15.90 -1.49 4.43
CA PHE A 110 -15.75 -0.37 5.37
C PHE A 110 -15.20 0.90 4.73
N LEU A 111 -14.48 0.80 3.61
CA LEU A 111 -13.87 1.91 2.91
C LEU A 111 -14.35 2.02 1.46
N GLU A 112 -14.51 3.24 0.99
CA GLU A 112 -14.72 3.55 -0.42
C GLU A 112 -13.44 3.31 -1.24
N LYS A 113 -13.57 3.17 -2.56
CA LYS A 113 -12.44 2.86 -3.46
C LYS A 113 -11.36 3.92 -3.41
N GLU A 114 -11.77 5.17 -3.32
CA GLU A 114 -10.92 6.35 -3.20
C GLU A 114 -10.11 6.31 -1.91
N GLU A 115 -10.73 5.95 -0.77
CA GLU A 115 -10.05 5.81 0.52
C GLU A 115 -9.02 4.67 0.50
N ILE A 116 -9.36 3.55 -0.15
CA ILE A 116 -8.44 2.42 -0.33
C ILE A 116 -7.24 2.83 -1.19
N LEU A 117 -7.48 3.55 -2.29
CA LEU A 117 -6.44 4.02 -3.18
C LEU A 117 -5.54 5.04 -2.49
N GLU A 118 -6.11 5.96 -1.72
CA GLU A 118 -5.36 6.92 -0.90
C GLU A 118 -4.46 6.21 0.10
N ALA A 119 -5.01 5.26 0.86
CA ALA A 119 -4.27 4.47 1.82
C ALA A 119 -3.14 3.67 1.14
N TYR A 120 -3.43 3.07 -0.01
CA TYR A 120 -2.43 2.34 -0.79
C TYR A 120 -1.29 3.24 -1.25
N LEU A 121 -1.59 4.39 -1.86
CA LEU A 121 -0.59 5.31 -2.40
C LEU A 121 0.23 6.00 -1.30
N ASN A 122 -0.27 6.09 -0.08
CA ASN A 122 0.50 6.57 1.07
C ASN A 122 1.40 5.51 1.71
N VAL A 123 1.15 4.22 1.45
CA VAL A 123 1.86 3.11 2.07
C VAL A 123 2.85 2.43 1.12
N VAL A 124 2.49 2.36 -0.17
CA VAL A 124 3.25 1.59 -1.15
C VAL A 124 4.66 2.16 -1.29
N PRO A 125 5.69 1.30 -1.32
CA PRO A 125 7.05 1.74 -1.58
C PRO A 125 7.25 2.06 -3.06
N PHE A 126 7.60 3.31 -3.39
CA PHE A 126 7.88 3.76 -4.75
C PHE A 126 9.35 3.58 -5.18
N GLY A 127 10.21 3.07 -4.30
CA GLY A 127 11.60 2.77 -4.62
C GLY A 127 12.54 2.99 -3.45
N ARG A 128 13.84 3.11 -3.74
CA ARG A 128 14.87 3.50 -2.77
C ARG A 128 15.43 4.87 -3.15
N ASN A 129 15.58 5.76 -2.19
CA ASN A 129 16.27 7.03 -2.43
C ASN A 129 17.79 6.81 -2.62
N ALA A 130 18.52 7.87 -2.95
CA ALA A 130 19.97 7.84 -3.14
C ALA A 130 20.78 7.29 -1.94
N SER A 131 20.18 7.22 -0.75
CA SER A 131 20.78 6.64 0.47
C SER A 131 20.42 5.16 0.70
N GLY A 132 19.70 4.52 -0.23
CA GLY A 132 19.28 3.12 -0.14
C GLY A 132 18.06 2.86 0.76
N ARG A 133 17.48 3.91 1.35
CA ARG A 133 16.28 3.84 2.20
C ARG A 133 15.04 3.74 1.32
N GLN A 134 14.10 2.88 1.71
CA GLN A 134 12.84 2.70 1.01
C GLN A 134 11.99 3.95 1.18
N VAL A 135 11.53 4.49 0.06
CA VAL A 135 10.68 5.67 -0.07
C VAL A 135 9.26 5.15 -0.20
N ALA A 136 8.43 5.43 0.79
CA ALA A 136 7.00 5.08 0.79
C ALA A 136 6.17 6.36 0.70
N GLY A 137 5.05 6.28 -0.01
CA GLY A 137 4.19 7.43 -0.21
C GLY A 137 4.56 8.29 -1.42
N VAL A 138 3.56 8.80 -2.12
CA VAL A 138 3.73 9.65 -3.32
C VAL A 138 4.53 10.92 -3.01
N GLN A 139 4.37 11.49 -1.81
CA GLN A 139 5.12 12.68 -1.39
C GLN A 139 6.64 12.47 -1.36
N ALA A 140 7.06 11.24 -1.09
CA ALA A 140 8.48 10.94 -0.99
C ALA A 140 9.10 10.68 -2.38
N ALA A 141 8.27 10.55 -3.43
CA ALA A 141 8.65 10.41 -4.83
C ALA A 141 8.45 11.69 -5.68
N SER A 142 7.80 12.72 -5.12
CA SER A 142 7.58 14.04 -5.75
C SER A 142 8.70 15.04 -5.50
#